data_AF-A0A7J2HRA7-F1
#
_entry.id   AF-A0A7J2HRA7-F1
#
_cell.length_a   1.000
_cell.length_b   1.000
_cell.length_c   1.000
_cell.angle_alpha   90.00
_cell.angle_beta   90.00
_cell.angle_gamma   90.00
#
_symmetry.space_group_name_H-M   'P 1'
#
loop_
_entity.id
_entity.type
_entity.pdbx_description
1 polymer ?
#
loop_
_entity_poly.entity_id
_entity_poly.type
_entity_poly.pdbx_seq_one_letter_code
_entity_poly.pdbx_strand_id
1 'polypeptide(L)'
;MKHSLMLSAYFLKMGSWFYYSFSCLNVDDFITYKFIFIVMAQTKEILKKIKKIILKVADEYGVEIDRIILFGSRARGDFEEHSDWDLLVVVKGHMNVKRKRELWYEICRRINFPLDLLIVSYDDFER
;
A
#
# COMPACT_ATOMS: atom_id res chain seq x y z
N MET A 1 0.16 -33.40 -27.79
CA MET A 1 -0.69 -33.29 -26.57
C MET A 1 0.08 -33.82 -25.37
N LYS A 2 0.66 -32.92 -24.57
CA LYS A 2 0.97 -33.18 -23.16
C LYS A 2 0.58 -31.91 -22.40
N HIS A 3 -0.48 -32.06 -21.62
CA HIS A 3 -0.94 -31.13 -20.61
C HIS A 3 0.00 -31.19 -19.40
N SER A 4 -0.04 -30.12 -18.59
CA SER A 4 0.57 -29.96 -17.26
C SER A 4 1.93 -29.26 -17.26
N LEU A 5 1.93 -27.97 -16.88
CA LEU A 5 2.76 -27.52 -15.77
C LEU A 5 1.96 -26.48 -14.96
N MET A 6 1.86 -26.82 -13.69
CA MET A 6 1.12 -26.19 -12.60
C MET A 6 1.85 -24.90 -12.21
N LEU A 7 1.25 -23.73 -12.44
CA LEU A 7 1.72 -22.44 -11.90
C LEU A 7 1.37 -22.35 -10.41
N SER A 8 2.00 -23.21 -9.62
CA SER A 8 1.97 -23.16 -8.16
C SER A 8 3.40 -22.94 -7.68
N ALA A 9 3.77 -21.68 -7.50
CA ALA A 9 4.71 -21.19 -6.48
C ALA A 9 5.17 -19.75 -6.78
N TYR A 10 4.29 -18.77 -6.58
CA TYR A 10 4.74 -17.43 -6.18
C TYR A 10 4.62 -17.36 -4.65
N PHE A 11 5.52 -18.05 -3.96
CA PHE A 11 5.69 -17.92 -2.52
C PHE A 11 6.53 -16.67 -2.24
N LEU A 12 5.86 -15.55 -1.97
CA LEU A 12 6.46 -14.39 -1.32
C LEU A 12 6.75 -14.77 0.14
N LYS A 13 8.02 -14.97 0.48
CA LYS A 13 8.48 -15.01 1.87
C LYS A 13 9.56 -13.96 2.05
N MET A 14 9.20 -12.85 2.69
CA MET A 14 10.17 -11.88 3.20
C MET A 14 11.04 -12.57 4.26
N GLY A 15 12.36 -12.62 4.00
CA GLY A 15 13.40 -12.85 5.00
C GLY A 15 13.55 -14.27 5.57
N SER A 16 14.37 -15.09 4.93
CA SER A 16 15.62 -15.65 5.48
C SER A 16 16.34 -16.37 4.33
N TRP A 17 17.61 -16.04 4.14
CA TRP A 17 18.49 -16.40 3.02
C TRP A 17 18.15 -17.69 2.26
N PHE A 18 17.84 -17.59 0.96
CA PHE A 18 18.03 -18.66 -0.02
C PHE A 18 18.53 -18.04 -1.33
N TYR A 19 19.82 -18.26 -1.61
CA TYR A 19 20.43 -17.96 -2.89
C TYR A 19 19.78 -18.85 -3.96
N TYR A 20 19.33 -18.26 -5.06
CA TYR A 20 19.04 -19.02 -6.27
C TYR A 20 20.28 -19.83 -6.63
N SER A 21 20.12 -21.14 -6.79
CA SER A 21 21.14 -22.00 -7.38
C SER A 21 21.50 -21.44 -8.75
N PHE A 22 22.74 -20.99 -8.85
CA PHE A 22 23.33 -20.29 -9.98
C PHE A 22 23.60 -21.31 -11.09
N SER A 23 22.63 -21.60 -11.96
CA SER A 23 22.92 -22.47 -13.12
C SER A 23 22.13 -22.21 -14.40
N CYS A 24 21.35 -21.14 -14.51
CA CYS A 24 20.79 -20.63 -15.77
C CYS A 24 20.36 -19.16 -15.55
N LEU A 25 21.24 -18.17 -15.74
CA LEU A 25 20.84 -16.76 -15.70
C LEU A 25 20.98 -16.18 -17.12
N ASN A 26 19.84 -15.91 -17.75
CA ASN A 26 19.78 -15.17 -19.01
C ASN A 26 19.85 -13.67 -18.70
N VAL A 27 20.29 -12.86 -19.66
CA VAL A 27 20.35 -11.38 -19.55
C VAL A 27 18.97 -10.78 -19.17
N ASP A 28 17.89 -11.47 -19.52
CA ASP A 28 16.51 -11.12 -19.19
C ASP A 28 16.20 -11.14 -17.68
N ASP A 29 16.91 -11.95 -16.89
CA ASP A 29 16.67 -12.07 -15.44
C ASP A 29 17.17 -10.83 -14.69
N PHE A 30 18.29 -10.25 -15.12
CA PHE A 30 18.84 -9.03 -14.52
C PHE A 30 17.97 -7.81 -14.82
N ILE A 31 17.46 -7.71 -16.06
CA ILE A 31 16.55 -6.63 -16.47
C ILE A 31 15.24 -6.74 -15.68
N THR A 32 14.67 -7.94 -15.59
CA THR A 32 13.45 -8.20 -14.81
C THR A 32 13.63 -7.86 -13.34
N TYR A 33 14.72 -8.28 -12.71
CA TYR A 33 14.97 -7.99 -11.29
C TYR A 33 15.16 -6.49 -11.05
N LYS A 34 15.90 -5.80 -11.92
CA LYS A 34 16.09 -4.36 -11.85
C LYS A 34 14.76 -3.61 -12.03
N PHE A 35 13.91 -4.06 -12.94
CA PHE A 35 12.57 -3.51 -13.15
C PHE A 35 11.68 -3.69 -11.91
N ILE A 36 11.58 -4.90 -11.36
CA ILE A 36 10.82 -5.20 -10.14
C ILE A 36 11.33 -4.33 -8.98
N PHE A 37 12.64 -4.24 -8.78
CA PHE A 37 13.23 -3.42 -7.72
C PHE A 37 12.88 -1.93 -7.87
N ILE A 38 12.94 -1.38 -9.09
CA ILE A 38 12.57 0.01 -9.37
C ILE A 38 11.09 0.26 -9.06
N VAL A 39 10.20 -0.62 -9.52
CA VAL A 39 8.76 -0.52 -9.25
C VAL A 39 8.49 -0.57 -7.75
N MET A 40 9.05 -1.55 -7.03
CA MET A 40 8.90 -1.68 -5.58
C MET A 40 9.45 -0.45 -4.83
N ALA A 41 10.58 0.11 -5.26
CA ALA A 41 11.14 1.33 -4.67
C ALA A 41 10.22 2.54 -4.91
N GLN A 42 9.65 2.68 -6.10
CA GLN A 42 8.70 3.75 -6.44
C GLN A 42 7.42 3.65 -5.60
N THR A 43 6.85 2.45 -5.48
CA THR A 43 5.70 2.13 -4.60
C THR A 43 5.97 2.61 -3.17
N LYS A 44 7.17 2.34 -2.64
CA LYS A 44 7.57 2.75 -1.29
C LYS A 44 7.66 4.27 -1.12
N GLU A 45 8.15 4.99 -2.14
CA GLU A 45 8.23 6.46 -2.09
C GLU A 45 6.84 7.12 -2.17
N ILE A 46 5.92 6.57 -2.95
CA ILE A 46 4.53 7.06 -3.02
C ILE A 46 3.85 6.91 -1.67
N LEU A 47 3.94 5.74 -1.04
CA LEU A 47 3.37 5.50 0.30
C LEU A 47 3.92 6.45 1.36
N LYS A 48 5.24 6.73 1.33
CA LYS A 48 5.84 7.72 2.23
C LYS A 48 5.25 9.11 2.05
N LYS A 49 5.04 9.55 0.79
CA LYS A 49 4.43 10.85 0.49
C LYS A 49 3.00 10.91 0.99
N ILE A 50 2.19 9.89 0.69
CA ILE A 50 0.79 9.81 1.16
C ILE A 50 0.74 9.85 2.69
N LYS A 51 1.53 9.01 3.37
CA LYS A 51 1.62 8.98 4.84
C LYS A 51 1.98 10.35 5.42
N LYS A 52 2.97 11.04 4.83
CA LYS A 52 3.38 12.37 5.28
C LYS A 52 2.26 13.40 5.17
N ILE A 53 1.48 13.35 4.08
CA ILE A 53 0.35 14.26 3.86
C ILE A 53 -0.76 13.96 4.88
N ILE A 54 -1.12 12.68 5.06
CA ILE A 54 -2.14 12.26 6.03
C ILE A 54 -1.80 12.76 7.44
N LEU A 55 -0.56 12.52 7.90
CA LEU A 55 -0.11 12.96 9.22
C LEU A 55 -0.14 14.48 9.37
N LYS A 56 0.28 15.22 8.33
CA LYS A 56 0.27 16.69 8.35
C LYS A 56 -1.15 17.25 8.43
N VAL A 57 -2.09 16.74 7.64
CA VAL A 57 -3.48 17.22 7.67
C VAL A 57 -4.14 16.87 9.01
N ALA A 58 -3.88 15.67 9.54
CA ALA A 58 -4.41 15.28 10.84
C ALA A 58 -3.92 16.21 11.96
N ASP A 59 -2.64 16.57 11.96
CA ASP A 59 -2.06 17.54 12.91
C ASP A 59 -2.74 18.92 12.81
N GLU A 60 -2.91 19.45 11.59
CA GLU A 60 -3.63 20.72 11.35
C GLU A 60 -5.08 20.70 11.85
N TYR A 61 -5.73 19.54 11.87
CA TYR A 61 -7.10 19.34 12.32
C TYR A 61 -7.22 18.96 13.80
N GLY A 62 -6.09 18.86 14.51
CA GLY A 62 -6.04 18.38 15.90
C GLY A 62 -6.58 16.95 16.05
N VAL A 63 -6.27 16.09 15.08
CA VAL A 63 -6.70 14.69 15.02
C VAL A 63 -5.51 13.79 15.27
N GLU A 64 -5.60 12.94 16.29
CA GLU A 64 -4.60 11.94 16.55
C GLU A 64 -4.88 10.66 15.74
N ILE A 65 -3.90 10.23 14.95
CA ILE A 65 -3.98 8.99 14.18
C ILE A 65 -3.44 7.83 15.03
N ASP A 66 -4.21 6.75 15.12
CA ASP A 66 -3.78 5.51 15.76
C ASP A 66 -2.91 4.68 14.81
N ARG A 67 -3.42 4.40 13.60
CA ARG A 67 -2.69 3.65 12.57
C ARG A 67 -3.19 3.97 11.15
N ILE A 68 -2.32 3.70 10.19
CA ILE A 68 -2.60 3.79 8.75
C ILE A 68 -2.31 2.42 8.14
N ILE A 69 -3.31 1.82 7.51
CA ILE A 69 -3.26 0.46 6.99
C ILE A 69 -3.45 0.52 5.47
N LEU A 70 -2.55 -0.12 4.72
CA LEU A 70 -2.71 -0.37 3.29
C LEU A 70 -3.49 -1.66 3.12
N PHE A 71 -4.56 -1.61 2.32
CA PHE A 71 -5.33 -2.79 1.94
C PHE A 71 -5.49 -2.84 0.41
N GLY A 72 -6.40 -3.68 -0.08
CA GLY A 72 -6.71 -3.76 -1.50
C GLY A 72 -5.62 -4.47 -2.33
N SER A 73 -5.63 -4.23 -3.64
CA SER A 73 -4.80 -4.98 -4.59
C SER A 73 -3.30 -4.76 -4.36
N ARG A 74 -2.92 -3.55 -3.96
CA ARG A 74 -1.52 -3.22 -3.64
C ARG A 74 -0.98 -3.93 -2.41
N ALA A 75 -1.83 -4.24 -1.44
CA ALA A 75 -1.44 -5.06 -0.30
C ALA A 75 -1.32 -6.55 -0.67
N ARG A 76 -2.16 -7.05 -1.60
CA ARG A 76 -2.16 -8.46 -2.04
C ARG A 76 -1.08 -8.78 -3.08
N GLY A 77 -0.60 -7.76 -3.80
CA GLY A 77 0.41 -7.92 -4.86
C GLY A 77 -0.16 -8.29 -6.22
N ASP A 78 -1.48 -8.21 -6.41
CA ASP A 78 -2.22 -8.46 -7.65
C ASP A 78 -2.64 -7.15 -8.35
N PHE A 79 -1.91 -6.06 -8.11
CA PHE A 79 -2.23 -4.73 -8.62
C PHE A 79 -1.60 -4.43 -9.99
N GLU A 80 -2.28 -3.57 -10.75
CA GLU A 80 -1.76 -3.01 -12.01
C GLU A 80 -1.12 -1.64 -11.74
N GLU A 81 -0.28 -1.16 -12.68
CA GLU A 81 0.45 0.12 -12.55
C GLU A 81 -0.47 1.30 -12.17
N HIS A 82 -1.70 1.31 -12.71
CA HIS A 82 -2.69 2.36 -12.52
C HIS A 82 -3.75 2.07 -11.45
N SER A 83 -3.60 1.03 -10.62
CA SER A 83 -4.57 0.77 -9.54
C SER A 83 -4.70 1.96 -8.58
N ASP A 84 -5.72 1.96 -7.72
CA ASP A 84 -5.90 2.96 -6.65
C ASP A 84 -5.18 2.55 -5.36
N TRP A 85 -4.74 3.53 -4.57
CA TRP A 85 -4.13 3.28 -3.27
C TRP A 85 -5.23 3.19 -2.21
N ASP A 86 -5.57 1.98 -1.78
CA ASP A 86 -6.62 1.76 -0.78
C ASP A 86 -6.04 1.87 0.64
N LEU A 87 -6.37 2.95 1.35
CA LEU A 87 -5.87 3.23 2.70
C LEU A 87 -6.99 3.35 3.73
N LEU A 88 -6.79 2.70 4.88
CA LEU A 88 -7.63 2.86 6.06
C LEU A 88 -6.84 3.64 7.11
N VAL A 89 -7.40 4.77 7.54
CA VAL A 89 -6.87 5.59 8.62
C VAL A 89 -7.78 5.42 9.84
N VAL A 90 -7.20 4.90 10.91
CA VAL A 90 -7.87 4.79 12.21
C VAL A 90 -7.47 5.99 13.05
N VAL A 91 -8.44 6.77 13.49
CA VAL A 91 -8.23 7.93 14.37
C VAL A 91 -8.56 7.57 15.81
N LYS A 92 -7.85 8.15 16.78
CA LYS A 92 -8.12 7.91 18.19
C LYS A 92 -9.40 8.61 18.65
N GLY A 93 -10.14 7.92 19.51
CA GLY A 93 -11.41 8.39 20.06
C GLY A 93 -12.53 8.50 19.04
N HIS A 94 -13.65 9.08 19.47
CA HIS A 94 -14.83 9.24 18.63
C HIS A 94 -14.74 10.49 17.74
N MET A 95 -14.92 10.29 16.43
CA MET A 95 -15.05 11.38 15.47
C MET A 95 -16.42 11.33 14.77
N ASN A 96 -17.11 12.47 14.75
CA ASN A 96 -18.39 12.56 14.04
C ASN A 96 -18.20 12.53 12.52
N VAL A 97 -19.27 12.18 11.80
CA VAL A 97 -19.27 12.00 10.33
C VAL A 97 -18.83 13.28 9.60
N LYS A 98 -19.23 14.46 10.09
CA LYS A 98 -18.86 15.74 9.48
C LYS A 98 -17.34 15.97 9.52
N ARG A 99 -16.72 15.80 10.69
CA ARG A 99 -15.27 15.94 10.87
C ARG A 99 -14.49 14.89 10.07
N LYS A 100 -14.97 13.63 10.04
CA LYS A 100 -14.37 12.58 9.18
C LYS A 100 -14.38 13.02 7.72
N ARG A 101 -15.49 13.57 7.23
CA ARG A 101 -15.63 14.05 5.84
C ARG A 101 -14.74 15.26 5.53
N GLU A 102 -14.62 16.21 6.45
CA GLU A 102 -13.74 17.37 6.29
C GLU A 102 -12.27 16.94 6.23
N LEU A 103 -11.86 16.04 7.12
CA LEU A 103 -10.51 15.47 7.13
C LEU A 103 -10.23 14.69 5.84
N TRP A 104 -11.17 13.83 5.42
CA TRP A 104 -11.09 13.08 4.17
C TRP A 104 -10.90 14.01 2.97
N TYR A 105 -11.72 15.06 2.87
CA TYR A 105 -11.66 16.01 1.77
C TYR A 105 -10.31 16.72 1.71
N GLU A 106 -9.79 17.20 2.83
CA GLU A 106 -8.49 17.87 2.85
C GLU A 106 -7.32 16.94 2.53
N ILE A 107 -7.37 15.68 2.96
CA ILE A 107 -6.35 14.70 2.60
C ILE A 107 -6.38 14.45 1.08
N CYS A 108 -7.56 14.11 0.54
CA CYS A 108 -7.72 13.81 -0.88
C CYS A 108 -7.36 15.02 -1.76
N ARG A 109 -7.70 16.24 -1.35
CA ARG A 109 -7.34 17.48 -2.07
C ARG A 109 -5.83 17.70 -2.18
N ARG A 110 -5.04 17.20 -1.23
CA ARG A 110 -3.58 17.40 -1.17
C ARG A 110 -2.79 16.25 -1.79
N ILE A 111 -3.46 15.19 -2.22
CA ILE A 111 -2.85 14.00 -2.81
C ILE A 111 -3.18 13.95 -4.29
N ASN A 112 -2.15 13.98 -5.14
CA ASN A 112 -2.29 13.90 -6.60
C ASN A 112 -2.17 12.46 -7.14
N PHE A 113 -2.45 11.46 -6.30
CA PHE A 113 -2.40 10.05 -6.65
C PHE A 113 -3.82 9.47 -6.53
N PRO A 114 -4.15 8.45 -7.35
CA PRO A 114 -5.39 7.72 -7.18
C PRO A 114 -5.42 7.08 -5.78
N LEU A 115 -6.36 7.50 -4.94
CA LEU A 115 -6.45 7.14 -3.54
C LEU A 115 -7.90 6.83 -3.20
N ASP A 116 -8.17 5.63 -2.70
CA ASP A 116 -9.39 5.32 -1.98
C ASP A 116 -9.07 5.36 -0.48
N LEU A 117 -9.73 6.27 0.25
CA LEU A 117 -9.42 6.58 1.64
C LEU A 117 -10.63 6.33 2.53
N LEU A 118 -10.46 5.45 3.50
CA LEU A 118 -11.42 5.21 4.57
C LEU A 118 -10.89 5.80 5.88
N ILE A 119 -11.76 6.53 6.59
CA ILE A 119 -11.45 7.10 7.91
C ILE A 119 -12.44 6.56 8.92
N VAL A 120 -11.93 5.86 9.94
CA VAL A 120 -12.75 5.24 10.99
C VAL A 120 -12.25 5.67 12.37
N SER A 121 -13.18 5.80 13.32
CA SER A 121 -12.82 5.99 14.72
C SER A 121 -12.31 4.66 15.28
N TYR A 122 -11.39 4.71 16.24
CA TYR A 122 -10.90 3.51 16.92
C TYR A 122 -12.04 2.65 17.47
N ASP A 123 -13.04 3.28 18.10
CA ASP A 123 -14.22 2.61 18.67
C ASP A 123 -15.07 1.88 17.61
N ASP A 124 -15.07 2.36 16.36
CA ASP A 124 -15.80 1.73 15.25
C ASP A 124 -14.99 0.58 14.64
N PHE A 125 -13.66 0.57 14.81
CA PHE A 125 -12.76 -0.40 14.21
C PHE A 125 -12.61 -1.68 15.04
N GLU A 126 -12.65 -1.57 16.37
CA GLU A 126 -12.54 -2.70 17.30
C GLU A 126 -13.90 -3.38 17.63
N ARG A 127 -14.98 -2.96 16.96
CA ARG A 127 -16.32 -3.55 17.09
C ARG A 127 -16.56 -4.63 16.05
#